data_AF-U3PCS4-F1
#
_entry.id   AF-U3PCS4-F1
#
_cell.length_a   1.000
_cell.length_b   1.000
_cell.length_c   1.000
_cell.angle_alpha   90.00
_cell.angle_beta   90.00
_cell.angle_gamma   90.00
#
_symmetry.space_group_name_H-M   'P 1'
#
loop_
_entity.id
_entity.type
_entity.pdbx_description
1 polymer ?
#
loop_
_entity_poly.entity_id
_entity_poly.type
_entity_poly.pdbx_seq_one_letter_code
_entity_poly.pdbx_strand_id
1 'polypeptide(L)'
;MGEQVGVVPARGNEYLIKRVIGLPGDTVSCCSADGRLLVNGKPLGEPYLMLPSGTAAASGVVFRVTVPPDSLWVMGDNRYNSLDSRAHQQSASRGFVAVLGCRRASVRDHRAGLAAELAGSVRLTGPVFPYERLRRLPDVEAPTLFAADAADRLLADTAGEAVLRPGLVVIGDPYGALTLAAASLGARGIRVHQDPLTAERALDRNAAELGLAGTYEHHALDASLLAGARAVLLRLPRSLDALAETAALIAEHAHPAVAEYAGGMLKRMTPAMNAVFAEVFGEVRASLARQKARVLTVAEPHPAAATALDRWPERALDRETGLWVCAHGAAFAGTGVDIGTRFLLSTLEAAVPGARTAIDLGCGTGVLASWLAVRRPELIVVGSDQSAAAVASARATAAANGVAGRVSAIRDDGLATRAEASADLIVLNPPFHIGAAVHTGIAHRMFAEAGRVLAPGGELWTVWNSHLGYRPALERAVGRTRQVARNAKFTVTASWKR
;
A
#
# COMPACT_ATOMS: atom_id res chain seq x y z
N MET A 1 -21.76 17.44 -5.01
CA MET A 1 -22.15 18.50 -5.96
C MET A 1 -21.86 18.16 -7.43
N GLY A 2 -20.69 17.62 -7.82
CA GLY A 2 -20.40 17.32 -9.24
C GLY A 2 -21.33 16.30 -9.93
N GLU A 3 -21.95 15.41 -9.14
CA GLU A 3 -22.97 14.45 -9.62
C GLU A 3 -24.31 15.12 -9.99
N GLN A 4 -24.64 16.27 -9.39
CA GLN A 4 -25.90 16.98 -9.62
C GLN A 4 -25.92 17.88 -10.87
N VAL A 5 -24.77 18.11 -11.51
CA VAL A 5 -24.63 18.91 -12.76
C VAL A 5 -24.07 18.05 -13.91
N GLY A 6 -24.18 16.72 -13.77
CA GLY A 6 -23.74 15.74 -14.78
C GLY A 6 -22.26 15.81 -15.14
N VAL A 7 -21.39 16.31 -14.26
CA VAL A 7 -19.92 16.41 -14.52
C VAL A 7 -19.24 15.04 -14.45
N VAL A 8 -19.96 14.02 -13.96
CA VAL A 8 -19.53 12.62 -13.93
C VAL A 8 -20.43 11.81 -14.88
N PRO A 9 -19.88 10.94 -15.75
CA PRO A 9 -20.70 10.13 -16.64
C PRO A 9 -21.63 9.20 -15.87
N ALA A 10 -22.90 9.18 -16.27
CA ALA A 10 -23.82 8.12 -15.88
C ALA A 10 -23.38 6.83 -16.59
N ARG A 11 -22.89 5.86 -15.81
CA ARG A 11 -22.55 4.47 -16.19
C ARG A 11 -22.33 4.22 -17.70
N GLY A 12 -21.09 4.22 -18.13
CA GLY A 12 -20.69 3.83 -19.49
C GLY A 12 -19.29 4.32 -19.79
N ASN A 13 -18.61 3.66 -20.73
CA ASN A 13 -17.22 3.96 -21.11
C ASN A 13 -17.12 5.22 -22.02
N GLU A 14 -17.95 6.23 -21.78
CA GLU A 14 -17.99 7.46 -22.57
C GLU A 14 -17.34 8.60 -21.80
N TYR A 15 -16.30 9.19 -22.40
CA TYR A 15 -15.64 10.38 -21.87
C TYR A 15 -16.54 11.60 -22.10
N LEU A 16 -17.19 12.08 -21.05
CA LEU A 16 -17.91 13.37 -21.11
C LEU A 16 -16.91 14.51 -20.93
N ILE A 17 -16.75 15.34 -21.96
CA ILE A 17 -15.96 16.57 -21.89
C ILE A 17 -16.88 17.74 -21.56
N LYS A 18 -16.60 18.41 -20.44
CA LYS A 18 -17.21 19.70 -20.06
C LYS A 18 -16.12 20.75 -19.89
N ARG A 19 -16.39 21.96 -20.37
CA ARG A 19 -15.48 23.10 -20.32
C ARG A 19 -15.96 24.13 -19.33
N VAL A 20 -15.01 24.77 -18.66
CA VAL A 20 -15.28 25.98 -17.88
C VAL A 20 -15.50 27.12 -18.87
N ILE A 21 -16.71 27.69 -18.86
CA ILE A 21 -17.11 28.80 -19.72
C ILE A 21 -17.11 30.13 -18.96
N GLY A 22 -17.43 30.11 -17.67
CA GLY A 22 -17.41 31.30 -16.81
C GLY A 22 -16.73 31.04 -15.47
N LEU A 23 -15.90 31.99 -15.06
CA LEU A 23 -15.23 32.07 -13.75
C LEU A 23 -16.05 32.96 -12.80
N PRO A 24 -15.76 32.95 -11.48
CA PRO A 24 -16.43 33.84 -10.53
C PRO A 24 -16.43 35.31 -11.01
N GLY A 25 -17.61 35.93 -11.01
CA GLY A 25 -17.82 37.30 -11.47
C GLY A 25 -18.18 37.44 -12.96
N ASP A 26 -17.93 36.43 -13.79
CA ASP A 26 -18.28 36.48 -15.21
C ASP A 26 -19.79 36.47 -15.42
N THR A 27 -20.26 37.21 -16.42
CA THR A 27 -21.62 37.09 -16.95
C THR A 27 -21.61 36.28 -18.24
N VAL A 28 -22.24 35.10 -18.22
CA VAL A 28 -22.35 34.21 -19.38
C VAL A 28 -23.77 34.25 -19.92
N SER A 29 -23.92 34.42 -21.23
CA SER A 29 -25.25 34.38 -21.88
C SER A 29 -25.22 33.77 -23.26
N CYS A 30 -26.30 33.08 -23.62
CA CYS A 30 -26.58 32.65 -24.99
C CYS A 30 -27.78 33.41 -25.56
N CYS A 31 -27.75 33.89 -26.80
CA CYS A 31 -26.61 33.94 -27.72
C CYS A 31 -26.61 35.28 -28.46
N SER A 32 -25.46 35.65 -29.04
CA SER A 32 -25.36 36.75 -29.98
C SER A 32 -26.20 36.50 -31.24
N ALA A 33 -26.37 37.51 -32.08
CA ALA A 33 -27.16 37.42 -33.31
C ALA A 33 -26.64 36.35 -34.29
N ASP A 34 -25.34 36.06 -34.27
CA ASP A 34 -24.67 35.00 -35.03
C ASP A 34 -24.63 33.65 -34.29
N GLY A 35 -25.36 33.53 -33.17
CA GLY A 35 -25.54 32.27 -32.44
C GLY A 35 -24.42 31.91 -31.47
N ARG A 36 -23.49 32.79 -31.15
CA ARG A 36 -22.35 32.46 -30.25
C ARG A 36 -22.66 32.74 -28.79
N LEU A 37 -22.00 32.01 -27.88
CA LEU A 37 -22.00 32.37 -26.47
C LEU A 37 -21.28 33.69 -26.23
N LEU A 38 -21.79 34.47 -25.30
CA LEU A 38 -21.20 35.71 -24.82
C LEU A 38 -20.68 35.50 -23.40
N VAL A 39 -19.41 35.83 -23.15
CA VAL A 39 -18.85 35.97 -21.80
C VAL A 39 -18.47 37.43 -21.61
N ASN A 40 -19.05 38.08 -20.60
CA ASN A 40 -18.93 39.52 -20.35
C ASN A 40 -19.23 40.36 -21.62
N GLY A 41 -20.25 39.94 -22.37
CA GLY A 41 -20.67 40.60 -23.61
C GLY A 41 -19.79 40.34 -24.84
N LYS A 42 -18.72 39.53 -24.74
CA LYS A 42 -17.83 39.21 -25.86
C LYS A 42 -18.12 37.80 -26.41
N PRO A 43 -18.25 37.63 -27.74
CA PRO A 43 -18.51 36.32 -28.33
C PRO A 43 -17.32 35.36 -28.19
N LEU A 44 -17.60 34.14 -27.78
CA LEU A 44 -16.60 33.09 -27.55
C LEU A 44 -16.31 32.31 -28.85
N GLY A 45 -15.04 32.00 -29.10
CA GLY A 45 -14.60 31.15 -30.23
C GLY A 45 -14.56 29.70 -29.82
N GLU A 46 -15.45 28.89 -30.40
CA GLU A 46 -15.70 27.53 -29.92
C GLU A 46 -15.65 26.52 -31.07
N PRO A 47 -14.46 26.28 -31.66
CA PRO A 47 -14.30 25.38 -32.82
C PRO A 47 -14.56 23.90 -32.51
N TYR A 48 -14.81 23.58 -31.24
CA TYR A 48 -15.07 22.22 -30.75
C TYR A 48 -16.58 21.91 -30.61
N LEU A 49 -17.48 22.86 -30.90
CA LEU A 49 -18.91 22.63 -30.70
C LEU A 49 -19.48 21.63 -31.71
N MET A 50 -20.21 20.65 -31.18
CA MET A 50 -21.01 19.73 -31.96
C MET A 50 -22.43 20.28 -32.02
N LEU A 51 -22.80 20.89 -33.16
CA LEU A 51 -24.12 21.48 -33.38
C LEU A 51 -25.00 20.55 -34.24
N PRO A 52 -26.31 20.45 -33.98
CA PRO A 52 -27.23 19.79 -34.90
C PRO A 52 -27.24 20.44 -36.28
N SER A 53 -27.44 19.64 -37.33
CA SER A 53 -27.55 20.14 -38.70
C SER A 53 -28.59 21.26 -38.82
N GLY A 54 -28.23 22.36 -39.47
CA GLY A 54 -29.11 23.53 -39.68
C GLY A 54 -29.18 24.51 -38.50
N THR A 55 -28.40 24.31 -37.44
CA THR A 55 -28.38 25.21 -36.26
C THR A 55 -27.05 25.95 -36.14
N ALA A 56 -27.11 27.28 -35.99
CA ALA A 56 -25.95 28.13 -35.72
C ALA A 56 -25.81 28.53 -34.24
N ALA A 57 -26.88 28.38 -33.45
CA ALA A 57 -26.89 28.74 -32.04
C ALA A 57 -26.05 27.75 -31.20
N ALA A 58 -25.19 28.28 -30.35
CA ALA A 58 -24.30 27.54 -29.48
C ALA A 58 -25.06 26.83 -28.34
N SER A 59 -26.33 27.16 -28.11
CA SER A 59 -27.19 26.52 -27.11
C SER A 59 -28.65 26.58 -27.54
N GLY A 60 -29.37 25.46 -27.41
CA GLY A 60 -30.83 25.41 -27.60
C GLY A 60 -31.63 26.00 -26.43
N VAL A 61 -30.94 26.37 -25.34
CA VAL A 61 -31.53 27.00 -24.16
C VAL A 61 -31.03 28.44 -24.08
N VAL A 62 -31.96 29.39 -23.93
CA VAL A 62 -31.65 30.80 -23.68
C VAL A 62 -31.39 30.99 -22.19
N PHE A 63 -30.28 31.66 -21.85
CA PHE A 63 -29.92 31.94 -20.46
C PHE A 63 -29.00 33.17 -20.38
N ARG A 64 -29.01 33.83 -19.21
CA ARG A 64 -28.01 34.81 -18.79
C ARG A 64 -27.78 34.61 -17.30
N VAL A 65 -26.53 34.36 -16.92
CA VAL A 65 -26.13 34.12 -15.53
C VAL A 65 -24.89 34.93 -15.19
N THR A 66 -24.80 35.39 -13.96
CA THR A 66 -23.55 35.91 -13.37
C THR A 66 -23.03 34.85 -12.41
N VAL A 67 -21.77 34.42 -12.61
CA VAL A 67 -21.18 33.34 -11.84
C VAL A 67 -20.86 33.85 -10.42
N PRO A 68 -21.44 33.25 -9.36
CA PRO A 68 -21.17 33.66 -7.99
C PRO A 68 -19.70 33.47 -7.60
N PRO A 69 -19.26 34.07 -6.47
CA PRO A 69 -18.02 33.69 -5.81
C PRO A 69 -17.91 32.16 -5.63
N ASP A 70 -16.69 31.64 -5.68
CA ASP A 70 -16.35 30.23 -5.47
C ASP A 70 -17.10 29.23 -6.36
N SER A 71 -17.56 29.67 -7.52
CA SER A 71 -18.36 28.88 -8.45
C SER A 71 -17.84 28.95 -9.87
N LEU A 72 -18.16 27.92 -10.66
CA LEU A 72 -17.87 27.84 -12.09
C LEU A 72 -19.15 27.62 -12.88
N TRP A 73 -19.17 28.15 -14.10
CA TRP A 73 -20.17 27.79 -15.11
C TRP A 73 -19.54 26.85 -16.12
N VAL A 74 -20.05 25.61 -16.23
CA VAL A 74 -19.48 24.57 -17.10
C VAL A 74 -20.47 24.09 -18.14
N MET A 75 -20.02 23.91 -19.38
CA MET A 75 -20.87 23.44 -20.48
C MET A 75 -20.18 22.35 -21.29
N GLY A 76 -20.95 21.38 -21.80
CA GLY A 76 -20.43 20.30 -22.64
C GLY A 76 -20.08 20.76 -24.06
N ASP A 77 -19.31 19.95 -24.79
CA ASP A 77 -18.99 20.19 -26.20
C ASP A 77 -20.17 19.83 -27.13
N ASN A 78 -21.00 18.85 -26.75
CA ASN A 78 -22.28 18.52 -27.41
C ASN A 78 -23.46 19.11 -26.64
N ARG A 79 -23.70 20.41 -26.85
CA ARG A 79 -24.56 21.24 -25.97
C ARG A 79 -26.04 20.95 -26.05
N TYR A 80 -26.53 20.42 -27.16
CA TYR A 80 -27.94 20.07 -27.32
C TYR A 80 -28.29 18.76 -26.61
N ASN A 81 -27.28 17.94 -26.31
CA ASN A 81 -27.44 16.66 -25.62
C ASN A 81 -26.75 16.62 -24.24
N SER A 82 -26.35 17.77 -23.69
CA SER A 82 -25.64 17.85 -22.41
C SER A 82 -26.53 18.33 -21.26
N LEU A 83 -26.58 17.55 -20.18
CA LEU A 83 -27.09 17.98 -18.87
C LEU A 83 -26.01 18.77 -18.13
N ASP A 84 -25.65 19.95 -18.63
CA ASP A 84 -24.64 20.84 -18.05
C ASP A 84 -25.26 22.00 -17.25
N SER A 85 -24.46 22.99 -16.83
CA SER A 85 -24.91 24.07 -15.94
C SER A 85 -26.25 24.71 -16.36
N ARG A 86 -26.51 24.83 -17.67
CA ARG A 86 -27.77 25.40 -18.19
C ARG A 86 -29.00 24.56 -17.85
N ALA A 87 -28.87 23.24 -17.90
CA ALA A 87 -29.94 22.29 -17.64
C ALA A 87 -30.32 22.21 -16.15
N HIS A 88 -29.46 22.74 -15.27
CA HIS A 88 -29.61 22.63 -13.82
C HIS A 88 -29.92 23.97 -13.13
N GLN A 89 -30.36 25.00 -13.87
CA GLN A 89 -30.67 26.32 -13.32
C GLN A 89 -31.78 26.33 -12.26
N GLN A 90 -32.69 25.34 -12.30
CA GLN A 90 -33.75 25.17 -11.31
C GLN A 90 -33.35 24.29 -10.11
N SER A 91 -32.14 23.73 -10.11
CA SER A 91 -31.63 22.94 -8.98
C SER A 91 -31.17 23.85 -7.82
N ALA A 92 -30.90 23.25 -6.66
CA ALA A 92 -30.38 23.96 -5.50
C ALA A 92 -29.06 24.71 -5.78
N SER A 93 -28.21 24.20 -6.68
CA SER A 93 -26.98 24.88 -7.08
C SER A 93 -27.19 25.93 -8.19
N ARG A 94 -28.41 26.04 -8.73
CA ARG A 94 -28.78 26.89 -9.86
C ARG A 94 -27.85 26.73 -11.09
N GLY A 95 -27.27 25.54 -11.24
CA GLY A 95 -26.36 25.21 -12.33
C GLY A 95 -24.88 25.52 -12.06
N PHE A 96 -24.56 26.16 -10.93
CA PHE A 96 -23.18 26.48 -10.58
C PHE A 96 -22.43 25.30 -9.98
N VAL A 97 -21.16 25.17 -10.35
CA VAL A 97 -20.27 24.14 -9.81
C VAL A 97 -19.31 24.79 -8.81
N ALA A 98 -19.46 24.46 -7.53
CA ALA A 98 -18.56 24.97 -6.50
C ALA A 98 -17.10 24.57 -6.81
N VAL A 99 -16.20 25.54 -6.71
CA VAL A 99 -14.76 25.37 -6.96
C VAL A 99 -14.15 24.32 -6.01
N LEU A 100 -14.65 24.25 -4.77
CA LEU A 100 -14.30 23.22 -3.77
C LEU A 100 -14.64 21.78 -4.21
N GLY A 101 -15.49 21.61 -5.23
CA GLY A 101 -15.85 20.31 -5.81
C GLY A 101 -14.95 19.84 -6.97
N CYS A 102 -14.04 20.69 -7.47
CA CYS A 102 -13.21 20.41 -8.65
C CYS A 102 -11.81 19.92 -8.25
N ARG A 103 -11.57 18.59 -8.30
CA ARG A 103 -10.29 17.98 -7.90
C ARG A 103 -9.23 17.89 -9.01
N ARG A 104 -9.56 18.31 -10.24
CA ARG A 104 -8.61 18.43 -11.37
C ARG A 104 -9.21 19.30 -12.48
N ALA A 105 -8.49 20.36 -12.90
CA ALA A 105 -8.73 21.07 -14.15
C ALA A 105 -7.40 21.13 -14.91
N SER A 106 -7.36 20.61 -16.14
CA SER A 106 -6.24 20.85 -17.04
C SER A 106 -6.61 22.02 -17.95
N VAL A 107 -6.07 23.19 -17.67
CA VAL A 107 -6.18 24.34 -18.56
C VAL A 107 -5.13 24.16 -19.67
N ARG A 108 -5.55 23.89 -20.90
CA ARG A 108 -4.71 24.09 -22.07
C ARG A 108 -5.05 25.47 -22.62
N ASP A 109 -4.15 26.42 -22.39
CA ASP A 109 -4.26 27.74 -22.99
C ASP A 109 -3.89 27.65 -24.47
N HIS A 110 -4.79 28.09 -25.35
CA HIS A 110 -4.53 28.26 -26.78
C HIS A 110 -4.31 29.72 -27.17
N ARG A 111 -4.13 30.63 -26.19
CA ARG A 111 -3.81 32.03 -26.43
C ARG A 111 -2.37 32.35 -26.04
N ALA A 112 -1.46 32.05 -26.95
CA ALA A 112 -0.19 32.77 -26.97
C ALA A 112 -0.48 34.25 -27.28
N GLY A 113 -0.13 35.14 -26.34
CA GLY A 113 0.06 36.57 -26.59
C GLY A 113 -0.98 37.51 -25.98
N LEU A 114 -0.83 37.85 -24.69
CA LEU A 114 -0.72 39.24 -24.20
C LEU A 114 -0.51 39.23 -22.68
N ALA A 115 0.55 39.87 -22.20
CA ALA A 115 0.75 40.17 -20.80
C ALA A 115 -0.14 41.35 -20.36
N ALA A 116 -0.82 41.23 -19.22
CA ALA A 116 -1.17 42.35 -18.34
C ALA A 116 -1.71 41.81 -17.00
N GLU A 117 -1.11 42.29 -15.90
CA GLU A 117 -1.54 42.06 -14.52
C GLU A 117 -3.00 42.47 -14.27
N LEU A 118 -3.71 41.67 -13.47
CA LEU A 118 -4.74 42.17 -12.56
C LEU A 118 -4.59 41.41 -11.23
N ALA A 119 -4.15 42.16 -10.23
CA ALA A 119 -3.96 41.75 -8.86
C ALA A 119 -5.31 41.42 -8.20
N GLY A 120 -5.34 40.29 -7.48
CA GLY A 120 -6.49 39.80 -6.73
C GLY A 120 -6.37 38.30 -6.44
N SER A 121 -5.18 37.84 -6.06
CA SER A 121 -4.93 36.43 -5.76
C SER A 121 -5.37 36.09 -4.34
N VAL A 122 -6.54 35.45 -4.21
CA VAL A 122 -6.81 34.63 -3.03
C VAL A 122 -6.06 33.31 -3.24
N ARG A 123 -4.90 33.18 -2.58
CA ARG A 123 -4.19 31.91 -2.45
C ARG A 123 -4.98 30.98 -1.54
N LEU A 124 -5.59 29.94 -2.11
CA LEU A 124 -5.90 28.73 -1.35
C LEU A 124 -4.65 27.84 -1.36
N THR A 125 -3.62 28.23 -0.61
CA THR A 125 -2.38 27.46 -0.46
C THR A 125 -2.50 26.48 0.70
N GLY A 126 -3.05 25.30 0.42
CA GLY A 126 -2.51 24.06 0.94
C GLY A 126 -1.83 23.35 -0.24
N PRO A 127 -0.56 22.92 -0.15
CA PRO A 127 0.05 22.17 -1.24
C PRO A 127 -0.70 20.86 -1.45
N VAL A 128 -1.09 20.56 -2.70
CA VAL A 128 -1.53 19.20 -3.06
C VAL A 128 -0.34 18.28 -2.83
N PHE A 129 -0.50 17.25 -2.01
CA PHE A 129 0.58 16.32 -1.72
C PHE A 129 1.06 15.62 -3.01
N PRO A 130 2.35 15.71 -3.36
CA PRO A 130 2.87 15.23 -4.65
C PRO A 130 3.13 13.72 -4.63
N TYR A 131 2.05 12.92 -4.64
CA TYR A 131 2.11 11.45 -4.62
C TYR A 131 3.01 10.85 -5.70
N GLU A 132 3.15 11.50 -6.85
CA GLU A 132 4.01 11.10 -7.96
C GLU A 132 5.52 11.21 -7.68
N ARG A 133 5.91 11.96 -6.65
CA ARG A 133 7.31 12.04 -6.20
C ARG A 133 7.71 10.89 -5.30
N LEU A 134 6.75 10.13 -4.77
CA LEU A 134 7.05 8.98 -3.92
C LEU A 134 7.70 7.85 -4.73
N ARG A 135 8.75 7.28 -4.15
CA ARG A 135 9.51 6.17 -4.69
C ARG A 135 9.32 4.92 -3.84
N ARG A 136 9.52 3.74 -4.43
CA ARG A 136 9.44 2.46 -3.71
C ARG A 136 10.78 2.07 -3.10
N LEU A 137 11.87 2.65 -3.61
CA LEU A 137 13.24 2.38 -3.16
C LEU A 137 13.38 2.47 -1.62
N PRO A 138 14.01 1.50 -0.94
CA PRO A 138 14.84 0.40 -1.47
C PRO A 138 14.07 -0.85 -1.94
N ASP A 139 12.74 -0.87 -1.85
CA ASP A 139 11.91 -1.94 -2.41
C ASP A 139 11.97 -1.94 -3.95
N VAL A 140 11.50 -3.03 -4.56
CA VAL A 140 11.53 -3.26 -6.01
C VAL A 140 10.76 -2.17 -6.75
N GLU A 141 11.43 -1.53 -7.71
CA GLU A 141 10.85 -0.57 -8.64
C GLU A 141 10.69 -1.18 -10.04
N ALA A 142 9.57 -0.88 -10.68
CA ALA A 142 9.31 -1.20 -12.07
C ALA A 142 8.29 -0.19 -12.64
N PRO A 143 8.22 0.02 -13.97
CA PRO A 143 7.33 1.02 -14.57
C PRO A 143 5.83 0.87 -14.21
N THR A 144 5.39 -0.32 -13.82
CA THR A 144 4.01 -0.64 -13.44
C THR A 144 3.78 -0.72 -11.93
N LEU A 145 4.84 -0.50 -11.12
CA LEU A 145 4.78 -0.52 -9.67
C LEU A 145 4.86 0.91 -9.13
N PHE A 146 3.77 1.37 -8.54
CA PHE A 146 3.64 2.72 -7.98
C PHE A 146 3.86 2.72 -6.46
N ALA A 147 4.33 3.84 -5.92
CA ALA A 147 4.49 4.06 -4.49
C ALA A 147 3.20 4.51 -3.78
N ALA A 148 2.17 4.89 -4.55
CA ALA A 148 0.84 5.21 -4.03
C ALA A 148 -0.24 4.83 -5.05
N ASP A 149 -1.40 4.38 -4.56
CA ASP A 149 -2.55 4.04 -5.38
C ASP A 149 -3.82 4.81 -4.99
N ALA A 150 -4.96 4.42 -5.57
CA ALA A 150 -6.23 5.10 -5.35
C ALA A 150 -6.75 4.95 -3.92
N ALA A 151 -6.40 3.87 -3.23
CA ALA A 151 -6.86 3.62 -1.88
C ALA A 151 -6.09 4.48 -0.87
N ASP A 152 -4.81 4.81 -1.10
CA ASP A 152 -4.08 5.74 -0.22
C ASP A 152 -4.70 7.13 -0.27
N ARG A 153 -4.99 7.62 -1.48
CA ARG A 153 -5.64 8.91 -1.71
C ARG A 153 -7.06 8.95 -1.14
N LEU A 154 -7.83 7.86 -1.29
CA LEU A 154 -9.18 7.78 -0.73
C LEU A 154 -9.17 7.74 0.80
N LEU A 155 -8.20 7.04 1.39
CA LEU A 155 -8.04 6.98 2.83
C LEU A 155 -7.73 8.37 3.40
N ALA A 156 -6.73 9.07 2.84
CA ALA A 156 -6.40 10.44 3.24
C ALA A 156 -7.60 11.40 3.09
N ASP A 157 -8.30 11.35 1.96
CA ASP A 157 -9.50 12.18 1.72
C ASP A 157 -10.64 11.88 2.70
N THR A 158 -10.82 10.61 3.07
CA THR A 158 -11.93 10.17 3.94
C THR A 158 -11.64 10.51 5.40
N ALA A 159 -10.39 10.41 5.82
CA ALA A 159 -9.95 10.82 7.15
C ALA A 159 -10.07 12.34 7.34
N GLY A 160 -9.81 13.13 6.29
CA GLY A 160 -9.97 14.59 6.32
C GLY A 160 -9.17 15.22 7.46
N GLU A 161 -9.79 16.11 8.25
CA GLU A 161 -9.13 16.76 9.39
C GLU A 161 -8.78 15.81 10.55
N ALA A 162 -9.28 14.56 10.56
CA ALA A 162 -8.92 13.59 11.58
C ALA A 162 -7.41 13.29 11.61
N VAL A 163 -6.71 13.47 10.48
CA VAL A 163 -5.26 13.31 10.39
C VAL A 163 -4.48 14.38 11.16
N LEU A 164 -5.11 15.51 11.49
CA LEU A 164 -4.48 16.60 12.25
C LEU A 164 -4.65 16.42 13.77
N ARG A 165 -5.39 15.39 14.20
CA ARG A 165 -5.56 15.10 15.63
C ARG A 165 -4.21 14.68 16.23
N PRO A 166 -3.89 15.16 17.45
CA PRO A 166 -2.71 14.69 18.17
C PRO A 166 -2.72 13.17 18.34
N GLY A 167 -1.56 12.55 18.17
CA GLY A 167 -1.40 11.10 18.33
C GLY A 167 -1.95 10.26 17.18
N LEU A 168 -2.00 10.82 15.96
CA LEU A 168 -2.29 10.08 14.72
C LEU A 168 -1.41 8.82 14.63
N VAL A 169 -2.03 7.70 14.32
CA VAL A 169 -1.35 6.43 14.05
C VAL A 169 -1.56 6.05 12.59
N VAL A 170 -0.51 5.59 11.91
CA VAL A 170 -0.56 5.08 10.55
C VAL A 170 0.03 3.67 10.51
N ILE A 171 -0.74 2.70 10.04
CA ILE A 171 -0.35 1.29 9.99
C ILE A 171 -0.37 0.83 8.53
N GLY A 172 0.75 0.23 8.10
CA GLY A 172 0.85 -0.41 6.79
C GLY A 172 1.02 0.57 5.63
N ASP A 173 1.66 1.73 5.84
CA ASP A 173 1.93 2.72 4.79
C ASP A 173 3.31 2.47 4.15
N PRO A 174 3.44 1.61 3.11
CA PRO A 174 4.73 1.06 2.71
C PRO A 174 5.75 2.09 2.20
N TYR A 175 5.29 3.24 1.69
CA TYR A 175 6.15 4.23 1.04
C TYR A 175 5.86 5.66 1.50
N GLY A 176 5.06 5.84 2.56
CA GLY A 176 4.78 7.16 3.13
C GLY A 176 3.63 7.93 2.48
N ALA A 177 2.77 7.28 1.70
CA ALA A 177 1.66 7.94 1.01
C ALA A 177 0.62 8.54 1.96
N LEU A 178 0.44 7.95 3.14
CA LEU A 178 -0.50 8.43 4.16
C LEU A 178 0.20 9.33 5.17
N THR A 179 1.34 8.86 5.68
CA THR A 179 2.15 9.53 6.69
C THR A 179 2.62 10.90 6.20
N LEU A 180 3.22 10.96 5.01
CA LEU A 180 3.79 12.20 4.48
C LEU A 180 2.70 13.13 3.96
N ALA A 181 1.57 12.59 3.48
CA ALA A 181 0.40 13.40 3.15
C ALA A 181 -0.15 14.10 4.40
N ALA A 182 -0.35 13.38 5.51
CA ALA A 182 -0.76 13.98 6.78
C ALA A 182 0.27 15.00 7.30
N ALA A 183 1.57 14.68 7.23
CA ALA A 183 2.63 15.59 7.65
C ALA A 183 2.66 16.90 6.84
N SER A 184 2.39 16.81 5.52
CA SER A 184 2.30 17.97 4.64
C SER A 184 1.12 18.91 4.96
N LEU A 185 0.07 18.37 5.60
CA LEU A 185 -1.07 19.14 6.11
C LEU A 185 -0.81 19.74 7.50
N GLY A 186 0.33 19.44 8.12
CA GLY A 186 0.71 19.97 9.43
C GLY A 186 0.65 18.96 10.58
N ALA A 187 0.30 17.70 10.33
CA ALA A 187 0.37 16.67 11.37
C ALA A 187 1.83 16.48 11.85
N ARG A 188 1.99 16.26 13.15
CA ARG A 188 3.30 16.08 13.83
C ARG A 188 3.15 14.98 14.88
N GLY A 189 4.27 14.36 15.26
CA GLY A 189 4.27 13.24 16.20
C GLY A 189 3.45 12.05 15.69
N ILE A 190 3.48 11.82 14.38
CA ILE A 190 2.75 10.71 13.76
C ILE A 190 3.45 9.41 14.15
N ARG A 191 2.74 8.46 14.73
CA ARG A 191 3.30 7.14 15.06
C ARG A 191 3.02 6.19 13.92
N VAL A 192 4.05 5.55 13.39
CA VAL A 192 3.95 4.73 12.18
C VAL A 192 4.41 3.31 12.46
N HIS A 193 3.63 2.33 12.01
CA HIS A 193 4.07 0.94 11.96
C HIS A 193 4.08 0.41 10.53
N GLN A 194 5.21 -0.18 10.14
CA GLN A 194 5.39 -0.89 8.89
C GLN A 194 6.06 -2.24 9.19
N ASP A 195 5.43 -3.34 8.77
CA ASP A 195 5.98 -4.67 9.03
C ASP A 195 7.32 -4.93 8.30
N PRO A 196 7.47 -4.62 7.00
CA PRO A 196 8.75 -4.80 6.31
C PRO A 196 9.76 -3.68 6.62
N LEU A 197 11.02 -4.04 6.93
CA LEU A 197 12.11 -3.07 7.14
C LEU A 197 12.37 -2.19 5.91
N THR A 198 12.15 -2.74 4.72
CA THR A 198 12.28 -2.00 3.45
C THR A 198 11.26 -0.88 3.31
N ALA A 199 10.08 -1.02 3.93
CA ALA A 199 9.05 0.01 3.95
C ALA A 199 9.43 1.18 4.86
N GLU A 200 10.01 0.91 6.04
CA GLU A 200 10.54 1.96 6.93
C GLU A 200 11.58 2.83 6.22
N ARG A 201 12.55 2.17 5.57
CA ARG A 201 13.58 2.84 4.79
C ARG A 201 13.02 3.62 3.60
N ALA A 202 11.97 3.13 2.96
CA ALA A 202 11.33 3.83 1.85
C ALA A 202 10.57 5.08 2.31
N LEU A 203 9.86 4.99 3.44
CA LEU A 203 9.24 6.14 4.10
C LEU A 203 10.30 7.17 4.48
N ASP A 204 11.40 6.78 5.14
CA ASP A 204 12.50 7.69 5.52
C ASP A 204 13.12 8.41 4.32
N ARG A 205 13.34 7.67 3.24
CA ARG A 205 13.87 8.25 2.00
C ARG A 205 12.91 9.28 1.40
N ASN A 206 11.64 8.92 1.27
CA ASN A 206 10.63 9.83 0.73
C ASN A 206 10.43 11.05 1.65
N ALA A 207 10.51 10.86 2.96
CA ALA A 207 10.44 11.95 3.93
C ALA A 207 11.60 12.93 3.76
N ALA A 208 12.83 12.43 3.62
CA ALA A 208 14.00 13.26 3.38
C ALA A 208 13.88 14.03 2.05
N GLU A 209 13.44 13.38 0.97
CA GLU A 209 13.28 14.00 -0.35
C GLU A 209 12.17 15.07 -0.38
N LEU A 210 11.14 14.91 0.46
CA LEU A 210 10.04 15.88 0.58
C LEU A 210 10.28 16.93 1.68
N GLY A 211 11.37 16.86 2.45
CA GLY A 211 11.64 17.78 3.56
C GLY A 211 10.68 17.59 4.75
N LEU A 212 10.20 16.36 4.96
CA LEU A 212 9.26 15.96 6.00
C LEU A 212 9.88 14.98 7.02
N ALA A 213 11.20 14.88 7.05
CA ALA A 213 11.90 14.11 8.08
C ALA A 213 11.60 14.68 9.49
N GLY A 214 11.47 13.81 10.48
CA GLY A 214 11.21 14.19 11.88
C GLY A 214 9.76 14.55 12.19
N THR A 215 8.81 14.37 11.27
CA THR A 215 7.37 14.57 11.55
C THR A 215 6.68 13.32 12.11
N TYR A 216 7.37 12.19 12.10
CA TYR A 216 6.85 10.88 12.51
C TYR A 216 7.94 10.06 13.20
N GLU A 217 7.52 8.99 13.89
CA GLU A 217 8.37 8.02 14.56
C GLU A 217 7.93 6.60 14.18
N HIS A 218 8.90 5.70 13.97
CA HIS A 218 8.64 4.28 13.73
C HIS A 218 8.39 3.56 15.06
N HIS A 219 7.37 2.70 15.09
CA HIS A 219 7.00 1.92 16.26
C HIS A 219 6.80 0.43 15.89
N ALA A 220 7.02 -0.42 16.89
CA ALA A 220 6.55 -1.81 16.84
C ALA A 220 5.01 -1.85 16.86
N LEU A 221 4.43 -2.96 16.37
CA LEU A 221 3.00 -3.18 16.42
C LEU A 221 2.61 -3.68 17.82
N ASP A 222 2.53 -2.76 18.77
CA ASP A 222 2.21 -3.04 20.17
C ASP A 222 1.41 -1.89 20.82
N ALA A 223 1.17 -1.98 22.13
CA ALA A 223 0.44 -0.97 22.88
C ALA A 223 1.05 0.44 22.79
N SER A 224 2.37 0.58 22.63
CA SER A 224 3.05 1.89 22.58
C SER A 224 2.68 2.69 21.33
N LEU A 225 2.48 1.99 20.20
CA LEU A 225 1.99 2.58 18.95
C LEU A 225 0.60 3.20 19.13
N LEU A 226 -0.25 2.56 19.93
CA LEU A 226 -1.70 2.80 19.91
C LEU A 226 -2.19 3.61 21.11
N ALA A 227 -1.45 3.63 22.22
CA ALA A 227 -1.84 4.30 23.45
C ALA A 227 -2.36 5.73 23.18
N GLY A 228 -3.62 5.99 23.55
CA GLY A 228 -4.27 7.30 23.42
C GLY A 228 -4.59 7.75 21.98
N ALA A 229 -4.37 6.90 20.96
CA ALA A 229 -4.69 7.23 19.57
C ALA A 229 -6.19 7.45 19.38
N ARG A 230 -6.57 8.59 18.78
CA ARG A 230 -7.98 8.91 18.44
C ARG A 230 -8.27 8.82 16.95
N ALA A 231 -7.24 8.67 16.13
CA ALA A 231 -7.34 8.48 14.68
C ALA A 231 -6.28 7.49 14.25
N VAL A 232 -6.70 6.43 13.56
CA VAL A 232 -5.83 5.40 12.99
C VAL A 232 -6.08 5.32 11.49
N LEU A 233 -5.03 5.42 10.69
CA LEU A 233 -5.08 5.15 9.26
C LEU A 233 -4.52 3.74 9.03
N LEU A 234 -5.34 2.81 8.55
CA LEU A 234 -4.91 1.45 8.26
C LEU A 234 -4.93 1.19 6.76
N ARG A 235 -3.77 0.86 6.20
CA ARG A 235 -3.75 0.18 4.91
C ARG A 235 -4.14 -1.27 5.11
N LEU A 236 -5.26 -1.70 4.51
CA LEU A 236 -5.75 -3.06 4.70
C LEU A 236 -4.68 -4.10 4.33
N PRO A 237 -4.31 -5.00 5.27
CA PRO A 237 -3.34 -6.05 5.00
C PRO A 237 -3.93 -7.11 4.08
N ARG A 238 -3.08 -8.05 3.62
CA ARG A 238 -3.49 -9.08 2.66
C ARG A 238 -4.16 -10.30 3.30
N SER A 239 -3.75 -10.67 4.52
CA SER A 239 -4.32 -11.78 5.28
C SER A 239 -5.40 -11.27 6.24
N LEU A 240 -6.41 -12.12 6.49
CA LEU A 240 -7.41 -11.85 7.53
C LEU A 240 -6.78 -11.92 8.91
N ASP A 241 -5.80 -12.81 9.11
CA ASP A 241 -5.06 -12.94 10.37
C ASP A 241 -4.31 -11.66 10.74
N ALA A 242 -3.62 -11.02 9.78
CA ALA A 242 -2.96 -9.73 10.02
C ALA A 242 -3.98 -8.64 10.34
N LEU A 243 -5.15 -8.66 9.69
CA LEU A 243 -6.23 -7.72 9.99
C LEU A 243 -6.78 -7.96 11.41
N ALA A 244 -6.98 -9.21 11.80
CA ALA A 244 -7.54 -9.59 13.10
C ALA A 244 -6.60 -9.19 14.24
N GLU A 245 -5.31 -9.48 14.13
CA GLU A 245 -4.32 -9.05 15.13
C GLU A 245 -4.24 -7.52 15.22
N THR A 246 -4.18 -6.84 14.07
CA THR A 246 -4.10 -5.37 14.03
C THR A 246 -5.36 -4.73 14.62
N ALA A 247 -6.55 -5.23 14.26
CA ALA A 247 -7.83 -4.72 14.76
C ALA A 247 -7.97 -4.96 16.27
N ALA A 248 -7.58 -6.13 16.77
CA ALA A 248 -7.61 -6.43 18.20
C ALA A 248 -6.66 -5.52 19.00
N LEU A 249 -5.44 -5.29 18.50
CA LEU A 249 -4.50 -4.34 19.10
C LEU A 249 -5.08 -2.92 19.14
N ILE A 250 -5.63 -2.43 18.02
CA ILE A 250 -6.25 -1.09 17.96
C ILE A 250 -7.39 -1.00 18.97
N ALA A 251 -8.30 -1.97 18.97
CA ALA A 251 -9.46 -1.97 19.84
C ALA A 251 -9.08 -2.02 21.34
N GLU A 252 -8.03 -2.75 21.68
CA GLU A 252 -7.57 -2.91 23.07
C GLU A 252 -6.81 -1.67 23.58
N HIS A 253 -5.93 -1.08 22.76
CA HIS A 253 -4.95 -0.10 23.24
C HIS A 253 -5.20 1.34 22.79
N ALA A 254 -6.03 1.57 21.77
CA ALA A 254 -6.37 2.92 21.34
C ALA A 254 -7.33 3.62 22.31
N HIS A 255 -7.56 4.91 22.11
CA HIS A 255 -8.55 5.64 22.90
C HIS A 255 -9.96 5.06 22.64
N PRO A 256 -10.87 4.95 23.63
CA PRO A 256 -12.23 4.41 23.43
C PRO A 256 -13.09 5.13 22.36
N ALA A 257 -12.71 6.36 22.03
CA ALA A 257 -13.31 7.18 20.97
C ALA A 257 -12.46 7.22 19.68
N VAL A 258 -11.63 6.20 19.44
CA VAL A 258 -10.84 6.06 18.22
C VAL A 258 -11.75 5.92 17.01
N ALA A 259 -11.38 6.59 15.93
CA ALA A 259 -11.90 6.31 14.60
C ALA A 259 -10.77 5.72 13.75
N GLU A 260 -10.96 4.50 13.26
CA GLU A 260 -10.08 3.85 12.32
C GLU A 260 -10.60 4.03 10.88
N TYR A 261 -9.69 4.35 9.96
CA TYR A 261 -9.95 4.46 8.54
C TYR A 261 -9.13 3.41 7.80
N ALA A 262 -9.77 2.29 7.46
CA ALA A 262 -9.13 1.14 6.82
C ALA A 262 -9.38 1.11 5.31
N GLY A 263 -8.34 1.38 4.51
CA GLY A 263 -8.46 1.53 3.05
C GLY A 263 -7.79 0.42 2.24
N GLY A 264 -8.43 0.01 1.15
CA GLY A 264 -7.88 -0.99 0.23
C GLY A 264 -8.45 -0.91 -1.18
N MET A 265 -7.74 -1.53 -2.12
CA MET A 265 -8.24 -1.73 -3.48
C MET A 265 -9.28 -2.85 -3.47
N LEU A 266 -10.45 -2.64 -4.11
CA LEU A 266 -11.57 -3.58 -4.11
C LEU A 266 -11.18 -5.01 -4.52
N LYS A 267 -10.26 -5.16 -5.48
CA LYS A 267 -9.76 -6.48 -5.93
C LYS A 267 -9.01 -7.27 -4.83
N ARG A 268 -8.69 -6.62 -3.70
CA ARG A 268 -8.01 -7.20 -2.53
C ARG A 268 -8.89 -7.19 -1.29
N MET A 269 -10.10 -6.64 -1.37
CA MET A 269 -11.04 -6.60 -0.25
C MET A 269 -12.01 -7.77 -0.36
N THR A 270 -12.34 -8.36 0.78
CA THR A 270 -13.35 -9.42 0.87
C THR A 270 -14.40 -9.04 1.91
N PRO A 271 -15.65 -9.53 1.79
CA PRO A 271 -16.67 -9.30 2.82
C PRO A 271 -16.27 -9.79 4.21
N ALA A 272 -15.41 -10.81 4.29
CA ALA A 272 -14.89 -11.36 5.55
C ALA A 272 -14.11 -10.34 6.38
N MET A 273 -13.51 -9.32 5.77
CA MET A 273 -12.83 -8.24 6.50
C MET A 273 -13.80 -7.47 7.41
N ASN A 274 -15.08 -7.30 7.00
CA ASN A 274 -16.07 -6.65 7.86
C ASN A 274 -16.38 -7.51 9.09
N ALA A 275 -16.40 -8.84 8.94
CA ALA A 275 -16.63 -9.75 10.05
C ALA A 275 -15.47 -9.69 11.06
N VAL A 276 -14.23 -9.66 10.57
CA VAL A 276 -13.04 -9.48 11.43
C VAL A 276 -13.12 -8.19 12.25
N PHE A 277 -13.49 -7.07 11.64
CA PHE A 277 -13.70 -5.84 12.41
C PHE A 277 -14.85 -5.95 13.40
N ALA A 278 -15.97 -6.54 13.00
CA ALA A 278 -17.16 -6.68 13.84
C ALA A 278 -16.94 -7.60 15.06
N GLU A 279 -15.86 -8.40 15.10
CA GLU A 279 -15.48 -9.17 16.30
C GLU A 279 -15.01 -8.26 17.45
N VAL A 280 -14.40 -7.12 17.13
CA VAL A 280 -13.76 -6.23 18.13
C VAL A 280 -14.21 -4.77 18.07
N PHE A 281 -15.14 -4.43 17.17
CA PHE A 281 -15.73 -3.09 17.04
C PHE A 281 -17.25 -3.14 16.87
N GLY A 282 -17.96 -2.17 17.45
CA GLY A 282 -19.42 -2.01 17.34
C GLY A 282 -19.89 -1.40 16.02
N GLU A 283 -19.03 -0.64 15.34
CA GLU A 283 -19.37 0.03 14.10
C GLU A 283 -18.38 -0.29 12.97
N VAL A 284 -18.91 -0.71 11.82
CA VAL A 284 -18.16 -0.84 10.56
C VAL A 284 -18.99 -0.23 9.42
N ARG A 285 -18.53 0.91 8.88
CA ARG A 285 -19.21 1.62 7.79
C ARG A 285 -18.35 1.68 6.54
N ALA A 286 -18.89 1.22 5.42
CA ALA A 286 -18.20 1.29 4.13
C ALA A 286 -18.49 2.59 3.39
N SER A 287 -17.44 3.24 2.87
CA SER A 287 -17.57 4.36 1.94
C SER A 287 -18.12 3.90 0.58
N LEU A 288 -18.58 4.86 -0.23
CA LEU A 288 -18.72 4.63 -1.67
C LEU A 288 -17.35 4.30 -2.27
N ALA A 289 -17.35 3.41 -3.26
CA ALA A 289 -16.12 3.07 -3.97
C ALA A 289 -15.69 4.23 -4.89
N ARG A 290 -14.38 4.51 -4.93
CA ARG A 290 -13.79 5.51 -5.83
C ARG A 290 -12.54 4.95 -6.46
N GLN A 291 -12.42 5.00 -7.79
CA GLN A 291 -11.26 4.49 -8.52
C GLN A 291 -10.86 3.05 -8.13
N LYS A 292 -11.85 2.17 -7.94
CA LYS A 292 -11.69 0.77 -7.50
C LYS A 292 -11.05 0.63 -6.11
N ALA A 293 -11.09 1.68 -5.29
CA ALA A 293 -10.74 1.67 -3.87
C ALA A 293 -11.99 1.88 -3.00
N ARG A 294 -11.90 1.48 -1.73
CA ARG A 294 -12.91 1.72 -0.70
C ARG A 294 -12.24 1.88 0.66
N VAL A 295 -12.88 2.65 1.53
CA VAL A 295 -12.49 2.81 2.93
C VAL A 295 -13.60 2.26 3.83
N LEU A 296 -13.22 1.53 4.86
CA LEU A 296 -14.07 1.16 5.98
C LEU A 296 -13.73 2.11 7.13
N THR A 297 -14.74 2.80 7.65
CA THR A 297 -14.63 3.55 8.91
C THR A 297 -15.10 2.63 10.03
N VAL A 298 -14.23 2.42 11.01
CA VAL A 298 -14.43 1.49 12.11
C VAL A 298 -14.32 2.25 13.42
N ALA A 299 -15.26 2.01 14.34
CA ALA A 299 -15.36 2.73 15.60
C ALA A 299 -16.03 1.87 16.68
N GLU A 300 -16.08 2.40 17.91
CA GLU A 300 -16.66 1.74 19.08
C GLU A 300 -15.92 0.44 19.45
N PRO A 301 -14.65 0.51 19.90
CA PRO A 301 -13.92 -0.66 20.37
C PRO A 301 -14.71 -1.47 21.40
N HIS A 302 -14.74 -2.79 21.24
CA HIS A 302 -15.44 -3.69 22.13
C HIS A 302 -14.50 -4.23 23.23
N PRO A 303 -14.97 -4.41 24.48
CA PRO A 303 -14.20 -5.03 25.56
C PRO A 303 -13.69 -6.47 25.31
N ALA A 304 -14.14 -7.12 24.22
CA ALA A 304 -13.67 -8.44 23.82
C ALA A 304 -12.31 -8.41 23.10
N ALA A 305 -11.78 -7.21 22.82
CA ALA A 305 -10.50 -7.01 22.16
C ALA A 305 -9.35 -7.73 22.87
N ALA A 306 -9.27 -7.66 24.21
CA ALA A 306 -8.28 -8.40 25.01
C ALA A 306 -8.29 -9.90 24.71
N THR A 307 -9.46 -10.55 24.74
CA THR A 307 -9.58 -11.98 24.45
C THR A 307 -9.21 -12.32 23.01
N ALA A 308 -9.57 -11.47 22.05
CA ALA A 308 -9.18 -11.65 20.65
C ALA A 308 -7.66 -11.49 20.45
N LEU A 309 -7.03 -10.59 21.23
CA LEU A 309 -5.60 -10.34 21.20
C LEU A 309 -4.79 -11.49 21.81
N ASP A 310 -5.29 -12.12 22.88
CA ASP A 310 -4.67 -13.29 23.54
C ASP A 310 -4.47 -14.50 22.61
N ARG A 311 -5.12 -14.51 21.44
CA ARG A 311 -4.90 -15.51 20.38
C ARG A 311 -3.48 -15.45 19.79
N TRP A 312 -2.80 -14.30 19.87
CA TRP A 312 -1.55 -14.06 19.16
C TRP A 312 -0.30 -14.16 20.07
N PRO A 313 0.81 -14.75 19.58
CA PRO A 313 0.91 -15.49 18.32
C PRO A 313 0.11 -16.80 18.38
N GLU A 314 -0.55 -17.15 17.29
CA GLU A 314 -1.22 -18.44 17.16
C GLU A 314 -0.19 -19.57 17.22
N ARG A 315 -0.58 -20.72 17.77
CA ARG A 315 0.30 -21.88 17.90
C ARG A 315 -0.38 -23.16 17.46
N ALA A 316 0.27 -23.92 16.58
CA ALA A 316 -0.18 -25.26 16.17
C ALA A 316 0.99 -26.25 16.11
N LEU A 317 0.71 -27.52 16.41
CA LEU A 317 1.67 -28.61 16.23
C LEU A 317 1.61 -29.13 14.78
N ASP A 318 2.70 -29.00 14.05
CA ASP A 318 2.84 -29.67 12.76
C ASP A 318 3.23 -31.14 12.96
N ARG A 319 2.29 -32.06 12.71
CA ARG A 319 2.48 -33.49 13.00
C ARG A 319 3.57 -34.16 12.16
N GLU A 320 3.86 -33.65 10.97
CA GLU A 320 4.86 -34.25 10.07
C GLU A 320 6.28 -33.88 10.50
N THR A 321 6.53 -32.61 10.84
CA THR A 321 7.85 -32.17 11.31
C THR A 321 8.08 -32.44 12.80
N GLY A 322 6.99 -32.55 13.58
CA GLY A 322 7.00 -32.66 15.04
C GLY A 322 7.22 -31.33 15.75
N LEU A 323 7.15 -30.19 15.05
CA LEU A 323 7.43 -28.86 15.60
C LEU A 323 6.15 -28.13 15.99
N TRP A 324 6.22 -27.42 17.12
CA TRP A 324 5.26 -26.34 17.41
C TRP A 324 5.60 -25.13 16.54
N VAL A 325 4.66 -24.66 15.73
CA VAL A 325 4.82 -23.45 14.89
C VAL A 325 4.00 -22.33 15.50
N CYS A 326 4.65 -21.20 15.78
CA CYS A 326 4.02 -19.99 16.27
C CYS A 326 3.98 -18.93 15.17
N ALA A 327 2.88 -18.19 15.06
CA ALA A 327 2.71 -17.18 14.01
C ALA A 327 1.90 -15.96 14.48
N HIS A 328 2.46 -14.77 14.29
CA HIS A 328 1.71 -13.52 14.23
C HIS A 328 0.98 -13.40 12.89
N GLY A 329 -0.09 -12.62 12.83
CA GLY A 329 -1.06 -12.64 11.73
C GLY A 329 -0.50 -12.19 10.37
N ALA A 330 0.58 -11.40 10.37
CA ALA A 330 1.29 -11.00 9.16
C ALA A 330 2.36 -12.01 8.69
N ALA A 331 2.68 -13.05 9.48
CA ALA A 331 3.67 -14.05 9.11
C ALA A 331 3.19 -14.92 7.94
N PHE A 332 4.10 -15.25 7.02
CA PHE A 332 3.80 -16.10 5.88
C PHE A 332 3.35 -17.50 6.31
N ALA A 333 2.30 -18.02 5.67
CA ALA A 333 1.70 -19.33 5.92
C ALA A 333 1.11 -19.55 7.32
N GLY A 334 1.03 -18.51 8.18
CA GLY A 334 0.52 -18.64 9.53
C GLY A 334 1.24 -19.76 10.30
N THR A 335 0.50 -20.58 11.05
CA THR A 335 1.07 -21.75 11.75
C THR A 335 1.32 -22.95 10.84
N GLY A 336 1.05 -22.85 9.54
CA GLY A 336 1.25 -23.93 8.57
C GLY A 336 2.69 -24.01 8.05
N VAL A 337 3.10 -25.20 7.61
CA VAL A 337 4.36 -25.38 6.89
C VAL A 337 4.10 -25.43 5.38
N ASP A 338 4.66 -24.46 4.65
CA ASP A 338 4.56 -24.38 3.19
C ASP A 338 5.10 -25.65 2.50
N ILE A 339 4.47 -26.04 1.40
CA ILE A 339 4.81 -27.26 0.66
C ILE A 339 6.22 -27.23 0.03
N GLY A 340 6.72 -26.04 -0.33
CA GLY A 340 8.11 -25.86 -0.78
C GLY A 340 9.07 -26.07 0.40
N THR A 341 8.75 -25.49 1.56
CA THR A 341 9.49 -25.70 2.82
C THR A 341 9.51 -27.18 3.21
N ARG A 342 8.37 -27.90 3.15
CA ARG A 342 8.32 -29.36 3.41
C ARG A 342 9.25 -30.15 2.49
N PHE A 343 9.24 -29.82 1.20
CA PHE A 343 10.10 -30.50 0.23
C PHE A 343 11.59 -30.17 0.44
N LEU A 344 11.93 -28.98 0.91
CA LEU A 344 13.30 -28.67 1.32
C LEU A 344 13.69 -29.50 2.55
N LEU A 345 12.87 -29.50 3.60
CA LEU A 345 13.07 -30.24 4.84
C LEU A 345 13.37 -31.73 4.59
N SER A 346 12.67 -32.38 3.65
CA SER A 346 12.87 -33.79 3.33
C SER A 346 14.26 -34.13 2.77
N THR A 347 15.08 -33.13 2.46
CA THR A 347 16.44 -33.30 1.92
C THR A 347 17.53 -32.75 2.83
N LEU A 348 17.17 -31.97 3.86
CA LEU A 348 18.13 -31.18 4.63
C LEU A 348 18.99 -31.99 5.60
N GLU A 349 18.63 -33.23 5.95
CA GLU A 349 19.45 -34.07 6.83
C GLU A 349 20.89 -34.22 6.30
N ALA A 350 21.05 -34.35 4.99
CA ALA A 350 22.34 -34.49 4.31
C ALA A 350 23.11 -33.16 4.10
N ALA A 351 22.51 -32.01 4.44
CA ALA A 351 23.10 -30.70 4.15
C ALA A 351 24.27 -30.38 5.08
N VAL A 352 25.49 -30.33 4.55
CA VAL A 352 26.73 -29.93 5.27
C VAL A 352 26.80 -30.51 6.70
N PRO A 353 27.07 -31.82 6.88
CA PRO A 353 26.98 -32.47 8.20
C PRO A 353 27.84 -31.84 9.30
N GLY A 354 28.97 -31.22 8.95
CA GLY A 354 29.88 -30.52 9.87
C GLY A 354 29.60 -29.03 10.05
N ALA A 355 28.47 -28.50 9.57
CA ALA A 355 28.12 -27.10 9.75
C ALA A 355 27.97 -26.76 11.24
N ARG A 356 28.63 -25.68 11.69
CA ARG A 356 28.48 -25.14 13.05
C ARG A 356 27.56 -23.92 13.06
N THR A 357 27.44 -23.25 11.91
CA THR A 357 26.61 -22.07 11.72
C THR A 357 25.68 -22.25 10.53
N ALA A 358 24.41 -21.90 10.70
CA ALA A 358 23.43 -21.85 9.62
C ALA A 358 22.66 -20.53 9.60
N ILE A 359 22.20 -20.14 8.42
CA ILE A 359 21.28 -19.02 8.23
C ILE A 359 20.03 -19.50 7.52
N ASP A 360 18.86 -19.17 8.07
CA ASP A 360 17.56 -19.30 7.42
C ASP A 360 17.18 -17.96 6.80
N LEU A 361 17.40 -17.81 5.49
CA LEU A 361 17.25 -16.55 4.77
C LEU A 361 15.81 -16.40 4.24
N GLY A 362 15.09 -15.42 4.75
CA GLY A 362 13.64 -15.30 4.60
C GLY A 362 12.93 -16.28 5.53
N CYS A 363 13.25 -16.23 6.83
CA CYS A 363 12.92 -17.31 7.77
C CYS A 363 11.42 -17.49 8.03
N GLY A 364 10.57 -16.49 7.75
CA GLY A 364 9.15 -16.56 8.05
C GLY A 364 8.92 -16.90 9.52
N THR A 365 8.14 -17.95 9.81
CA THR A 365 7.89 -18.45 11.17
C THR A 365 9.03 -19.26 11.79
N GLY A 366 10.19 -19.34 11.12
CA GLY A 366 11.40 -19.99 11.65
C GLY A 366 11.35 -21.51 11.65
N VAL A 367 10.53 -22.12 10.78
CA VAL A 367 10.38 -23.58 10.69
C VAL A 367 11.71 -24.24 10.30
N LEU A 368 12.38 -23.76 9.25
CA LEU A 368 13.67 -24.33 8.81
C LEU A 368 14.73 -24.16 9.91
N ALA A 369 14.81 -22.97 10.50
CA ALA A 369 15.75 -22.70 11.60
C ALA A 369 15.54 -23.61 12.82
N SER A 370 14.29 -23.75 13.26
CA SER A 370 13.95 -24.57 14.44
C SER A 370 14.13 -26.06 14.13
N TRP A 371 13.75 -26.51 12.93
CA TRP A 371 13.95 -27.89 12.50
C TRP A 371 15.43 -28.30 12.51
N LEU A 372 16.29 -27.43 11.97
CA LEU A 372 17.74 -27.63 11.94
C LEU A 372 18.30 -27.71 13.36
N ALA A 373 17.93 -26.77 14.23
CA ALA A 373 18.43 -26.74 15.61
C ALA A 373 17.95 -27.94 16.44
N VAL A 374 16.71 -28.39 16.29
CA VAL A 374 16.19 -29.58 17.00
C VAL A 374 16.98 -30.84 16.62
N ARG A 375 17.31 -31.02 15.33
CA ARG A 375 17.99 -32.22 14.83
C ARG A 375 19.52 -32.16 14.94
N ARG A 376 20.10 -30.97 15.09
CA ARG A 376 21.54 -30.76 15.16
C ARG A 376 21.88 -29.97 16.42
N PRO A 377 22.18 -30.66 17.55
CA PRO A 377 22.36 -30.02 18.86
C PRO A 377 23.47 -28.97 18.91
N GLU A 378 24.51 -29.10 18.10
CA GLU A 378 25.66 -28.18 18.05
C GLU A 378 25.47 -27.01 17.07
N LEU A 379 24.45 -27.06 16.21
CA LEU A 379 24.22 -26.05 15.19
C LEU A 379 23.61 -24.79 15.80
N ILE A 380 24.22 -23.64 15.52
CA ILE A 380 23.68 -22.31 15.79
C ILE A 380 23.02 -21.77 14.53
N VAL A 381 21.79 -21.31 14.63
CA VAL A 381 21.00 -20.84 13.49
C VAL A 381 20.58 -19.39 13.67
N VAL A 382 20.73 -18.59 12.61
CA VAL A 382 20.21 -17.23 12.52
C VAL A 382 19.11 -17.19 11.47
N GLY A 383 17.87 -16.93 11.88
CA GLY A 383 16.80 -16.55 10.96
C GLY A 383 16.92 -15.08 10.58
N SER A 384 16.85 -14.78 9.30
CA SER A 384 16.83 -13.40 8.78
C SER A 384 15.55 -13.16 8.01
N ASP A 385 14.81 -12.11 8.33
CA ASP A 385 13.61 -11.71 7.58
C ASP A 385 13.43 -10.19 7.64
N GLN A 386 12.80 -9.60 6.63
CA GLN A 386 12.48 -8.17 6.65
C GLN A 386 11.24 -7.87 7.50
N SER A 387 10.37 -8.86 7.70
CA SER A 387 9.10 -8.73 8.43
C SER A 387 9.33 -8.80 9.95
N ALA A 388 8.82 -7.81 10.68
CA ALA A 388 8.83 -7.82 12.13
C ALA A 388 7.98 -8.98 12.69
N ALA A 389 6.81 -9.23 12.10
CA ALA A 389 5.94 -10.34 12.46
C ALA A 389 6.59 -11.71 12.23
N ALA A 390 7.32 -11.88 11.11
CA ALA A 390 8.09 -13.09 10.85
C ALA A 390 9.16 -13.32 11.92
N VAL A 391 9.97 -12.30 12.23
CA VAL A 391 11.02 -12.39 13.26
C VAL A 391 10.45 -12.72 14.64
N ALA A 392 9.35 -12.09 15.04
CA ALA A 392 8.67 -12.41 16.29
C ALA A 392 8.15 -13.86 16.30
N SER A 393 7.56 -14.30 15.19
CA SER A 393 7.06 -15.66 15.00
C SER A 393 8.18 -16.70 15.07
N ALA A 394 9.31 -16.46 14.41
CA ALA A 394 10.49 -17.32 14.43
C ALA A 394 11.07 -17.49 15.85
N ARG A 395 11.11 -16.41 16.63
CA ARG A 395 11.52 -16.47 18.04
C ARG A 395 10.54 -17.29 18.88
N ALA A 396 9.24 -17.08 18.69
CA ALA A 396 8.20 -17.84 19.39
C ALA A 396 8.25 -19.34 19.04
N THR A 397 8.42 -19.68 17.76
CA THR A 397 8.63 -21.06 17.29
C THR A 397 9.88 -21.68 17.93
N ALA A 398 11.01 -20.97 17.93
CA ALA A 398 12.23 -21.46 18.55
C ALA A 398 12.06 -21.73 20.06
N ALA A 399 11.38 -20.83 20.77
CA ALA A 399 11.05 -21.00 22.18
C ALA A 399 10.13 -22.20 22.43
N ALA A 400 9.07 -22.34 21.63
CA ALA A 400 8.10 -23.43 21.74
C ALA A 400 8.72 -24.83 21.51
N ASN A 401 9.86 -24.90 20.81
CA ASN A 401 10.59 -26.14 20.56
C ASN A 401 11.88 -26.28 21.40
N GLY A 402 12.09 -25.42 22.40
CA GLY A 402 13.23 -25.53 23.32
C GLY A 402 14.59 -25.24 22.69
N VAL A 403 14.65 -24.49 21.57
CA VAL A 403 15.89 -24.17 20.84
C VAL A 403 16.25 -22.69 20.83
N ALA A 404 15.57 -21.86 21.63
CA ALA A 404 15.82 -20.41 21.72
C ALA A 404 17.27 -20.04 22.10
N GLY A 405 18.01 -20.91 22.78
CA GLY A 405 19.44 -20.69 23.08
C GLY A 405 20.37 -20.85 21.88
N ARG A 406 19.89 -21.41 20.76
CA ARG A 406 20.68 -21.70 19.55
C ARG A 406 20.07 -21.12 18.27
N VAL A 407 18.80 -20.73 18.31
CA VAL A 407 18.10 -20.07 17.21
C VAL A 407 17.85 -18.62 17.60
N SER A 408 18.46 -17.70 16.86
CA SER A 408 18.14 -16.28 16.92
C SER A 408 17.39 -15.87 15.65
N ALA A 409 16.54 -14.86 15.71
CA ALA A 409 15.95 -14.26 14.52
C ALA A 409 16.17 -12.74 14.54
N ILE A 410 16.57 -12.20 13.40
CA ILE A 410 16.90 -10.79 13.21
C ILE A 410 16.04 -10.20 12.10
N ARG A 411 15.68 -8.92 12.27
CA ARG A 411 15.02 -8.16 11.22
C ARG A 411 16.08 -7.52 10.33
N ASP A 412 16.17 -7.94 9.08
CA ASP A 412 17.18 -7.49 8.13
C ASP A 412 16.63 -7.42 6.69
N ASP A 413 17.28 -6.63 5.84
CA ASP A 413 17.02 -6.63 4.39
C ASP A 413 17.93 -7.67 3.76
N GLY A 414 17.39 -8.89 3.62
CA GLY A 414 18.15 -10.05 3.18
C GLY A 414 19.22 -10.42 4.20
N LEU A 415 20.50 -10.26 3.85
CA LEU A 415 21.64 -10.48 4.76
C LEU A 415 22.54 -9.25 4.95
N ALA A 416 22.01 -8.03 4.78
CA ALA A 416 22.79 -6.80 4.79
C ALA A 416 23.67 -6.62 6.05
N THR A 417 23.21 -7.04 7.24
CA THR A 417 23.98 -6.93 8.49
C THR A 417 24.93 -8.09 8.77
N ARG A 418 24.94 -9.13 7.92
CA ARG A 418 25.78 -10.32 8.13
C ARG A 418 27.16 -10.11 7.52
N ALA A 419 28.19 -10.53 8.26
CA ALA A 419 29.56 -10.49 7.80
C ALA A 419 29.77 -11.38 6.56
N GLU A 420 30.78 -11.05 5.77
CA GLU A 420 31.21 -11.93 4.68
C GLU A 420 31.83 -13.21 5.23
N ALA A 421 31.70 -14.32 4.50
CA ALA A 421 32.31 -15.61 4.84
C ALA A 421 32.04 -16.08 6.29
N SER A 422 30.83 -15.88 6.81
CA SER A 422 30.47 -16.11 8.21
C SER A 422 29.49 -17.26 8.45
N ALA A 423 29.04 -17.97 7.41
CA ALA A 423 28.10 -19.08 7.53
C ALA A 423 28.55 -20.34 6.78
N ASP A 424 28.40 -21.50 7.40
CA ASP A 424 28.69 -22.80 6.78
C ASP A 424 27.53 -23.27 5.89
N LEU A 425 26.29 -22.99 6.32
CA LEU A 425 25.06 -23.40 5.65
C LEU A 425 24.11 -22.20 5.54
N ILE A 426 23.51 -22.00 4.36
CA ILE A 426 22.36 -21.11 4.20
C ILE A 426 21.21 -21.93 3.62
N VAL A 427 20.02 -21.84 4.22
CA VAL A 427 18.78 -22.41 3.69
C VAL A 427 17.86 -21.30 3.20
N LEU A 428 17.16 -21.54 2.09
CA LEU A 428 16.36 -20.51 1.42
C LEU A 428 15.15 -21.09 0.69
N ASN A 429 13.95 -20.70 1.12
CA ASN A 429 12.71 -20.78 0.33
C ASN A 429 12.33 -19.35 -0.12
N PRO A 430 12.77 -18.90 -1.31
CA PRO A 430 12.61 -17.51 -1.72
C PRO A 430 11.13 -17.19 -2.04
N PRO A 431 10.68 -15.95 -1.84
CA PRO A 431 9.31 -15.56 -2.16
C PRO A 431 9.06 -15.64 -3.68
N PHE A 432 7.94 -16.26 -4.08
CA PHE A 432 7.59 -16.46 -5.50
C PHE A 432 6.70 -15.34 -6.10
N HIS A 433 6.14 -14.46 -5.27
CA HIS A 433 5.23 -13.39 -5.71
C HIS A 433 5.52 -12.06 -4.99
N ILE A 434 5.66 -10.96 -5.74
CA ILE A 434 5.60 -9.60 -5.20
C ILE A 434 4.38 -8.92 -5.79
N GLY A 435 3.31 -8.84 -4.99
CA GLY A 435 2.05 -8.26 -5.46
C GLY A 435 1.39 -9.15 -6.51
N ALA A 436 1.15 -8.62 -7.72
CA ALA A 436 0.54 -9.35 -8.83
C ALA A 436 1.55 -9.80 -9.91
N ALA A 437 2.84 -9.51 -9.73
CA ALA A 437 3.90 -9.86 -10.68
C ALA A 437 4.88 -10.86 -10.05
N VAL A 438 5.28 -11.88 -10.82
CA VAL A 438 6.43 -12.72 -10.50
C VAL A 438 7.67 -11.89 -10.76
N HIS A 439 8.33 -11.44 -9.71
CA HIS A 439 9.57 -10.66 -9.85
C HIS A 439 10.75 -11.48 -9.32
N THR A 440 11.52 -12.07 -10.23
CA THR A 440 12.70 -12.89 -9.89
C THR A 440 13.81 -12.08 -9.22
N GLY A 441 13.81 -10.75 -9.34
CA GLY A 441 14.85 -9.88 -8.82
C GLY A 441 15.14 -9.99 -7.32
N ILE A 442 14.14 -10.30 -6.48
CA ILE A 442 14.40 -10.53 -5.05
C ILE A 442 15.21 -11.81 -4.84
N ALA A 443 14.81 -12.91 -5.46
CA ALA A 443 15.54 -14.17 -5.37
C ALA A 443 16.99 -14.01 -5.84
N HIS A 444 17.22 -13.28 -6.95
CA HIS A 444 18.58 -13.00 -7.43
C HIS A 444 19.43 -12.21 -6.42
N ARG A 445 18.85 -11.19 -5.76
CA ARG A 445 19.54 -10.44 -4.69
C ARG A 445 19.89 -11.36 -3.53
N MET A 446 18.93 -12.18 -3.08
CA MET A 446 19.12 -13.15 -2.00
C MET A 446 20.23 -14.18 -2.33
N PHE A 447 20.33 -14.63 -3.59
CA PHE A 447 21.42 -15.52 -4.02
C PHE A 447 22.79 -14.84 -3.97
N ALA A 448 22.89 -13.58 -4.39
CA ALA A 448 24.13 -12.82 -4.33
C ALA A 448 24.58 -12.58 -2.88
N GLU A 449 23.64 -12.26 -2.00
CA GLU A 449 23.90 -12.09 -0.57
C GLU A 449 24.31 -13.42 0.09
N ALA A 450 23.64 -14.52 -0.23
CA ALA A 450 24.05 -15.85 0.24
C ALA A 450 25.47 -16.19 -0.23
N GLY A 451 25.79 -15.88 -1.50
CA GLY A 451 27.14 -16.07 -2.05
C GLY A 451 28.22 -15.22 -1.35
N ARG A 452 27.88 -14.04 -0.84
CA ARG A 452 28.79 -13.18 -0.05
C ARG A 452 28.99 -13.71 1.37
N VAL A 453 27.92 -14.19 2.01
CA VAL A 453 27.93 -14.56 3.44
C VAL A 453 28.42 -15.99 3.68
N LEU A 454 28.30 -16.89 2.70
CA LEU A 454 28.86 -18.23 2.82
C LEU A 454 30.39 -18.21 2.95
N ALA A 455 30.90 -18.95 3.92
CA ALA A 455 32.32 -19.25 4.05
C ALA A 455 32.79 -20.13 2.88
N PRO A 456 34.10 -20.09 2.53
CA PRO A 456 34.66 -21.07 1.59
C PRO A 456 34.35 -22.50 2.03
N GLY A 457 33.82 -23.32 1.12
CA GLY A 457 33.36 -24.66 1.45
C GLY A 457 31.90 -24.77 1.88
N GLY A 458 31.25 -23.65 2.24
CA GLY A 458 29.85 -23.60 2.64
C GLY A 458 28.87 -23.80 1.48
N GLU A 459 27.60 -24.09 1.82
CA GLU A 459 26.56 -24.35 0.81
C GLU A 459 25.26 -23.56 1.02
N LEU A 460 24.70 -23.08 -0.09
CA LEU A 460 23.31 -22.60 -0.17
C LEU A 460 22.40 -23.75 -0.60
N TRP A 461 21.47 -24.12 0.27
CA TRP A 461 20.40 -25.08 0.01
C TRP A 461 19.09 -24.35 -0.23
N THR A 462 18.56 -24.45 -1.45
CA THR A 462 17.40 -23.66 -1.84
C THR A 462 16.39 -24.46 -2.65
N VAL A 463 15.11 -24.17 -2.40
CA VAL A 463 13.95 -24.76 -3.08
C VAL A 463 13.26 -23.70 -3.93
N TRP A 464 12.77 -24.05 -5.11
CA TRP A 464 11.94 -23.15 -5.92
C TRP A 464 10.98 -23.90 -6.84
N ASN A 465 9.94 -23.19 -7.32
CA ASN A 465 9.08 -23.73 -8.38
C ASN A 465 9.90 -24.03 -9.64
N SER A 466 9.93 -25.30 -10.07
CA SER A 466 10.84 -25.82 -11.11
C SER A 466 10.84 -25.01 -12.40
N HIS A 467 9.71 -24.42 -12.80
CA HIS A 467 9.58 -23.60 -14.02
C HIS A 467 10.37 -22.28 -13.97
N LEU A 468 10.83 -21.82 -12.80
CA LEU A 468 11.59 -20.58 -12.65
C LEU A 468 13.06 -20.73 -13.10
N GLY A 469 13.58 -21.95 -13.14
CA GLY A 469 14.91 -22.22 -13.72
C GLY A 469 16.08 -21.49 -13.05
N TYR A 470 16.15 -21.40 -11.71
CA TYR A 470 17.16 -20.59 -11.00
C TYR A 470 18.60 -21.11 -11.04
N ARG A 471 18.86 -22.30 -11.58
CA ARG A 471 20.20 -22.91 -11.59
C ARG A 471 21.31 -22.01 -12.16
N PRO A 472 21.17 -21.37 -13.35
CA PRO A 472 22.22 -20.50 -13.88
C PRO A 472 22.47 -19.25 -13.03
N ALA A 473 21.45 -18.77 -12.30
CA ALA A 473 21.60 -17.64 -11.40
C ALA A 473 22.38 -18.02 -10.14
N LEU A 474 22.12 -19.20 -9.59
CA LEU A 474 22.85 -19.76 -8.45
C LEU A 474 24.31 -20.05 -8.81
N GLU A 475 24.56 -20.60 -10.00
CA GLU A 475 25.93 -20.86 -10.49
C GLU A 475 26.76 -19.59 -10.59
N ARG A 476 26.13 -18.49 -11.00
CA ARG A 476 26.77 -17.17 -11.08
C ARG A 476 26.97 -16.52 -9.72
N ALA A 477 25.97 -16.61 -8.84
CA ALA A 477 25.95 -15.87 -7.57
C ALA A 477 26.74 -16.57 -6.46
N VAL A 478 26.73 -17.91 -6.42
CA VAL A 478 27.30 -18.70 -5.32
C VAL A 478 28.45 -19.58 -5.82
N GLY A 479 28.20 -20.41 -6.83
CA GLY A 479 29.18 -21.37 -7.36
C GLY A 479 28.54 -22.68 -7.80
N ARG A 480 29.32 -23.78 -7.85
CA ARG A 480 28.86 -25.05 -8.45
C ARG A 480 27.53 -25.52 -7.84
N THR A 481 26.48 -25.62 -8.65
CA THR A 481 25.13 -26.01 -8.22
C THR A 481 24.77 -27.43 -8.65
N ARG A 482 24.44 -28.29 -7.68
CA ARG A 482 23.92 -29.65 -7.92
C ARG A 482 22.43 -29.74 -7.59
N GLN A 483 21.67 -30.47 -8.41
CA GLN A 483 20.30 -30.85 -8.08
C GLN A 483 20.30 -31.94 -7.01
N VAL A 484 19.63 -31.66 -5.89
CA VAL A 484 19.48 -32.61 -4.77
C VAL A 484 18.23 -33.43 -4.96
N ALA A 485 17.11 -32.77 -5.25
CA ALA A 485 15.82 -33.42 -5.48
C ALA A 485 14.98 -32.60 -6.45
N ARG A 486 14.04 -33.26 -7.12
CA ARG A 486 13.04 -32.61 -7.97
C ARG A 486 11.75 -33.42 -7.97
N ASN A 487 10.63 -32.73 -7.83
CA ASN A 487 9.31 -33.29 -8.07
C ASN A 487 8.59 -32.49 -9.18
N ALA A 488 7.29 -32.76 -9.39
CA ALA A 488 6.51 -32.09 -10.43
C ALA A 488 6.47 -30.56 -10.29
N LYS A 489 6.52 -30.04 -9.05
CA LYS A 489 6.35 -28.61 -8.75
C LYS A 489 7.67 -27.92 -8.37
N PHE A 490 8.51 -28.57 -7.59
CA PHE A 490 9.68 -27.96 -6.96
C PHE A 490 11.00 -28.64 -7.34
N THR A 491 12.06 -27.83 -7.34
CA THR A 491 13.46 -28.27 -7.46
C THR A 491 14.21 -27.81 -6.21
N VAL A 492 14.99 -28.71 -5.60
CA VAL A 492 15.93 -28.39 -4.52
C VAL A 492 17.35 -28.54 -5.06
N THR A 493 18.20 -27.55 -4.79
CA THR A 493 19.63 -27.62 -5.12
C THR A 493 20.51 -27.21 -3.96
N ALA A 494 21.75 -27.69 -3.99
CA ALA A 494 22.84 -27.22 -3.17
C ALA A 494 23.88 -26.51 -4.06
N SER A 495 24.22 -25.27 -3.71
CA SER A 495 25.23 -24.45 -4.42
C SER A 495 26.43 -24.22 -3.52
N TRP A 496 27.60 -24.62 -3.98
CA TRP A 496 28.84 -24.62 -3.22
C TRP A 496 29.64 -23.33 -3.43
N LYS A 497 30.07 -22.69 -2.33
CA LYS A 497 30.96 -21.52 -2.33
C LYS A 497 32.40 -21.98 -2.47
N ARG A 498 33.09 -21.44 -3.49
CA ARG A 498 34.50 -21.70 -3.75
C ARG A 498 35.43 -21.17 -2.67
#